data_AF-A0A8C6R2T9-F1
#
_entry.id   AF-A0A8C6R2T9-F1
#
_cell.length_a   1.000
_cell.length_b   1.000
_cell.length_c   1.000
_cell.angle_alpha   90.00
_cell.angle_beta   90.00
_cell.angle_gamma   90.00
#
_symmetry.space_group_name_H-M   'P 1'
#
loop_
_entity.id
_entity.type
_entity.pdbx_description
1 polymer ?
#
loop_
_entity_poly.entity_id
_entity_poly.type
_entity_poly.pdbx_seq_one_letter_code
_entity_poly.pdbx_strand_id
1 'polypeptide(L)'
;MAAAAPNAGDSVPEAASSVEAPLQYSLLLQYLVGDKRQPRLLEPGSLGGIPSPAKSEEQKMIERAMESCAFKAVLACVGGFVLGGAFGVFTAGIDTNIGFDPKDPYRTPTAKEVLKDMGQRGMSYAKNFAIVGAMFSCTECLVESYRGKSDWKNSVISGCITGGAIGFRAGVKAGAIGCGGFAAFSAAIDYYLR
;
A
#
# COMPACT_ATOMS: atom_id res chain seq x y z
N MET A 1 -2.56 42.38 -61.76
CA MET A 1 -4.04 42.52 -61.71
C MET A 1 -4.37 42.65 -60.22
N ALA A 2 -4.56 43.87 -59.69
CA ALA A 2 -5.87 44.52 -59.47
C ALA A 2 -6.80 43.69 -58.54
N ALA A 3 -7.46 44.18 -57.48
CA ALA A 3 -7.48 45.45 -56.71
C ALA A 3 -8.28 45.16 -55.38
N ALA A 4 -8.37 45.97 -54.31
CA ALA A 4 -7.83 47.27 -53.88
C ALA A 4 -7.89 47.40 -52.32
N ALA A 5 -7.53 48.56 -51.77
CA ALA A 5 -7.76 49.03 -50.37
C ALA A 5 -8.63 50.33 -50.41
N PRO A 6 -9.05 51.05 -49.32
CA PRO A 6 -8.47 51.03 -47.95
C PRO A 6 -9.38 51.38 -46.71
N ASN A 7 -8.75 51.30 -45.52
CA ASN A 7 -8.78 52.22 -44.35
C ASN A 7 -10.00 52.49 -43.42
N ALA A 8 -9.58 52.84 -42.18
CA ALA A 8 -10.25 53.57 -41.10
C ALA A 8 -11.35 52.83 -40.31
N GLY A 9 -11.49 53.05 -38.99
CA GLY A 9 -10.73 53.93 -38.08
C GLY A 9 -11.27 53.82 -36.65
N ASP A 10 -10.62 54.47 -35.68
CA ASP A 10 -10.90 54.35 -34.25
C ASP A 10 -12.35 54.68 -33.83
N SER A 11 -12.86 53.97 -32.83
CA SER A 11 -13.73 54.54 -31.79
C SER A 11 -13.95 53.57 -30.62
N VAL A 12 -13.26 53.84 -29.51
CA VAL A 12 -13.81 53.65 -28.17
C VAL A 12 -14.34 55.02 -27.76
N PRO A 13 -15.67 55.15 -27.55
CA PRO A 13 -16.19 55.35 -26.19
C PRO A 13 -17.50 54.53 -26.00
N GLU A 14 -18.21 54.51 -24.88
CA GLU A 14 -18.14 55.27 -23.63
C GLU A 14 -18.67 54.39 -22.47
N ALA A 15 -18.29 54.67 -21.23
CA ALA A 15 -18.87 54.00 -20.08
C ALA A 15 -20.14 54.73 -19.59
N ALA A 16 -21.32 54.12 -19.75
CA ALA A 16 -22.46 54.19 -18.80
C ALA A 16 -23.76 53.62 -19.39
N SER A 17 -24.25 52.50 -18.85
CA SER A 17 -25.65 52.38 -18.44
C SER A 17 -25.85 51.11 -17.60
N SER A 18 -26.44 51.28 -16.44
CA SER A 18 -26.93 50.19 -15.60
C SER A 18 -28.17 49.58 -16.25
N VAL A 19 -27.99 48.51 -17.03
CA VAL A 19 -29.08 47.67 -17.51
C VAL A 19 -28.95 46.31 -16.83
N GLU A 20 -29.95 45.93 -16.05
CA GLU A 20 -30.08 44.57 -15.54
C GLU A 20 -30.31 43.60 -16.70
N ALA A 21 -29.23 43.13 -17.31
CA ALA A 21 -29.26 41.87 -18.03
C ALA A 21 -29.79 40.82 -17.02
N PRO A 22 -30.89 40.10 -17.31
CA PRO A 22 -31.42 39.12 -16.40
C PRO A 22 -30.37 38.02 -16.23
N LEU A 23 -29.68 38.03 -15.10
CA LEU A 23 -28.64 37.09 -14.73
C LEU A 23 -29.29 35.72 -14.51
N GLN A 24 -29.55 35.03 -15.62
CA GLN A 24 -30.12 33.69 -15.62
C GLN A 24 -29.07 32.72 -15.06
N TYR A 25 -29.08 32.55 -13.74
CA TYR A 25 -28.18 31.65 -13.02
C TYR A 25 -28.17 30.24 -13.62
N SER A 26 -29.31 29.75 -14.12
CA SER A 26 -29.42 28.49 -14.86
C SER A 26 -28.57 28.45 -16.14
N LEU A 27 -28.53 29.54 -16.90
CA LEU A 27 -27.75 29.67 -18.12
C LEU A 27 -26.26 29.83 -17.79
N LEU A 28 -25.93 30.61 -16.75
CA LEU A 28 -24.54 30.73 -16.25
C LEU A 28 -23.99 29.39 -15.76
N LEU A 29 -24.80 28.60 -15.02
CA LEU A 29 -24.45 27.25 -14.57
C LEU A 29 -24.21 26.30 -15.74
N GLN A 30 -24.96 26.40 -16.85
CA GLN A 30 -24.71 25.59 -18.06
C GLN A 30 -23.32 25.85 -18.67
N TYR A 31 -22.80 27.07 -18.59
CA TYR A 31 -21.45 27.42 -19.08
C TYR A 31 -20.32 27.14 -18.08
N LEU A 32 -20.61 27.14 -16.77
CA LEU A 32 -19.60 26.92 -15.72
C LEU A 32 -19.45 25.45 -15.32
N VAL A 33 -20.55 24.70 -15.25
CA VAL A 33 -20.61 23.32 -14.71
C VAL A 33 -21.36 22.35 -15.63
N GLY A 34 -22.22 22.83 -16.54
CA GLY A 34 -22.97 22.00 -17.48
C GLY A 34 -22.29 21.77 -18.84
N ASP A 35 -23.06 21.19 -19.77
CA ASP A 35 -22.58 20.68 -21.06
C ASP A 35 -22.05 21.75 -22.03
N LYS A 36 -22.34 23.04 -21.78
CA LYS A 36 -21.84 24.17 -22.59
C LYS A 36 -20.45 24.65 -22.13
N ARG A 37 -19.90 24.07 -21.07
CA ARG A 37 -18.58 24.39 -20.55
C ARG A 37 -17.48 24.10 -21.58
N GLN A 38 -16.76 25.15 -21.96
CA GLN A 38 -15.57 25.02 -22.80
C GLN A 38 -14.37 24.48 -21.99
N PRO A 39 -13.46 23.69 -22.60
CA PRO A 39 -12.24 23.26 -21.95
C PRO A 39 -11.35 24.47 -21.64
N ARG A 40 -10.97 24.62 -20.37
CA ARG A 40 -10.11 25.71 -19.90
C ARG A 40 -8.74 25.15 -19.53
N LEU A 41 -7.69 25.67 -20.14
CA LEU A 41 -6.32 25.40 -19.72
C LEU A 41 -6.09 26.08 -18.37
N LEU A 42 -6.03 25.29 -17.30
CA LEU A 42 -5.73 25.77 -15.95
C LEU A 42 -4.25 25.54 -15.68
N GLU A 43 -3.51 26.61 -15.41
CA GLU A 43 -2.14 26.46 -14.92
C GLU A 43 -2.17 25.98 -13.46
N PRO A 44 -1.47 24.88 -13.09
CA PRO A 44 -1.51 24.35 -11.73
C PRO A 44 -1.08 25.34 -10.64
N GLY A 45 -0.22 26.31 -10.99
CA GLY A 45 0.22 27.38 -10.08
C GLY A 45 -0.79 28.52 -9.88
N SER A 46 -1.87 28.58 -10.68
CA SER A 46 -2.92 29.61 -10.57
C SER A 46 -4.00 29.31 -9.53
N LEU A 47 -4.07 28.06 -9.04
CA LEU A 47 -5.15 27.58 -8.18
C LEU A 47 -4.60 26.93 -6.89
N GLY A 48 -4.21 27.76 -5.93
CA GLY A 48 -3.74 27.33 -4.61
C GLY A 48 -2.75 28.30 -3.98
N GLY A 49 -2.64 28.30 -2.65
CA GLY A 49 -1.73 29.20 -1.92
C GLY A 49 -0.26 28.75 -1.89
N ILE A 50 0.03 27.50 -2.28
CA ILE A 50 1.38 26.94 -2.33
C ILE A 50 1.52 26.21 -3.67
N PRO A 51 2.47 26.59 -4.55
CA PRO A 51 2.70 25.86 -5.78
C PRO A 51 3.30 24.49 -5.47
N SER A 52 2.61 23.42 -5.86
CA SER A 52 3.17 22.06 -5.78
C SER A 52 4.44 21.99 -6.65
N PRO A 53 5.55 21.41 -6.16
CA PRO A 53 6.72 21.17 -7.01
C PRO A 53 6.33 20.29 -8.20
N ALA A 54 6.91 20.58 -9.37
CA ALA A 54 6.67 19.85 -10.60
C ALA A 54 7.29 18.44 -10.52
N LYS A 55 6.51 17.47 -10.04
CA LYS A 55 6.84 16.04 -10.07
C LYS A 55 6.75 15.52 -11.50
N SER A 56 7.76 14.77 -11.96
CA SER A 56 7.68 14.09 -13.26
C SER A 56 6.60 13.00 -13.25
N GLU A 57 6.06 12.65 -14.41
CA GLU A 57 5.08 11.54 -14.50
C GLU A 57 5.69 10.21 -14.00
N GLU A 58 6.98 10.01 -14.23
CA GLU A 58 7.74 8.86 -13.71
C GLU A 58 7.76 8.84 -12.17
N GLN A 59 8.02 9.98 -11.52
CA GLN A 59 7.98 10.09 -10.05
C GLN A 59 6.58 9.78 -9.51
N LYS A 60 5.52 10.28 -10.15
CA LYS A 60 4.13 9.99 -9.76
C LYS A 60 3.78 8.50 -9.88
N MET A 61 4.30 7.81 -10.91
CA MET A 61 4.13 6.37 -11.06
C MET A 61 4.88 5.58 -9.97
N ILE A 62 6.11 6.00 -9.63
CA ILE A 62 6.91 5.37 -8.58
C ILE A 62 6.26 5.55 -7.19
N GLU A 63 5.80 6.76 -6.85
CA GLU A 63 5.09 7.03 -5.59
C GLU A 63 3.84 6.15 -5.44
N ARG A 64 2.99 6.09 -6.48
CA ARG A 64 1.81 5.20 -6.52
C ARG A 64 2.17 3.72 -6.41
N ALA A 65 3.29 3.29 -6.99
CA ALA A 65 3.74 1.91 -6.90
C ALA A 65 4.19 1.57 -5.46
N MET A 66 4.92 2.46 -4.80
CA MET A 66 5.41 2.26 -3.43
C MET A 66 4.29 2.31 -2.38
N GLU A 67 3.26 3.12 -2.59
CA GLU A 67 2.08 3.17 -1.72
C GLU A 67 1.15 1.95 -1.89
N SER A 68 1.27 1.20 -3.00
CA SER A 68 0.40 0.07 -3.29
C SER A 68 0.50 -1.05 -2.25
N CYS A 69 -0.66 -1.62 -1.88
CA CYS A 69 -0.70 -2.76 -0.95
C CYS A 69 0.10 -3.97 -1.46
N ALA A 70 0.22 -4.15 -2.78
CA ALA A 70 1.06 -5.18 -3.38
C ALA A 70 2.54 -4.97 -3.08
N PHE A 71 3.06 -3.75 -3.23
CA PHE A 71 4.45 -3.44 -2.91
C PHE A 71 4.74 -3.56 -1.41
N LYS A 72 3.87 -3.00 -0.55
CA LYS A 72 3.95 -3.16 0.92
C LYS A 72 3.99 -4.65 1.31
N ALA A 73 3.09 -5.47 0.75
CA ALA A 73 3.04 -6.91 1.01
C ALA A 73 4.29 -7.67 0.52
N VAL A 74 4.87 -7.31 -0.63
CA VAL A 74 6.12 -7.89 -1.14
C VAL A 74 7.30 -7.52 -0.22
N LEU A 75 7.38 -6.26 0.24
CA LEU A 75 8.43 -5.82 1.17
C LEU A 75 8.33 -6.58 2.50
N ALA A 76 7.12 -6.72 3.05
CA ALA A 76 6.85 -7.51 4.25
C ALA A 76 7.13 -9.01 4.06
N CYS A 77 6.87 -9.55 2.86
CA CYS A 77 7.18 -10.93 2.48
C CYS A 77 8.70 -11.19 2.53
N VAL A 78 9.49 -10.30 1.92
CA VAL A 78 10.97 -10.40 1.90
C VAL A 78 11.55 -10.20 3.31
N GLY A 79 11.07 -9.21 4.06
CA GLY A 79 11.48 -9.00 5.46
C GLY A 79 11.17 -10.22 6.34
N GLY A 80 9.96 -10.77 6.22
CA GLY A 80 9.56 -12.00 6.92
C GLY A 80 10.39 -13.23 6.49
N PHE A 81 10.74 -13.34 5.21
CA PHE A 81 11.59 -14.42 4.71
C PHE A 81 13.00 -14.37 5.33
N VAL A 82 13.63 -13.19 5.34
CA VAL A 82 14.98 -13.02 5.92
C VAL A 82 14.96 -13.27 7.43
N LEU A 83 14.01 -12.69 8.15
CA LEU A 83 13.86 -12.87 9.60
C LEU A 83 13.57 -14.33 9.97
N GLY A 84 12.63 -14.97 9.28
CA GLY A 84 12.28 -16.37 9.50
C GLY A 84 13.40 -17.34 9.11
N GLY A 85 14.19 -17.01 8.09
CA GLY A 85 15.39 -17.77 7.71
C GLY A 85 16.47 -17.71 8.78
N ALA A 86 16.78 -16.51 9.27
CA ALA A 86 17.75 -16.32 10.36
C ALA A 86 17.30 -17.03 11.65
N PHE A 87 16.04 -16.85 12.05
CA PHE A 87 15.45 -17.53 13.21
C PHE A 87 15.43 -19.05 13.05
N GLY A 88 15.12 -19.55 11.85
CA GLY A 88 15.08 -20.98 11.57
C GLY A 88 16.45 -21.66 11.55
N VAL A 89 17.49 -20.99 11.03
CA VAL A 89 18.88 -21.49 11.09
C VAL A 89 19.39 -21.46 12.54
N PHE A 90 19.11 -20.40 13.29
CA PHE A 90 19.46 -20.31 14.72
C PHE A 90 18.78 -21.41 15.54
N THR A 91 17.48 -21.63 15.34
CA THR A 91 16.72 -22.70 16.03
C THR A 91 17.26 -24.08 15.68
N ALA A 92 17.60 -24.32 14.40
CA ALA A 92 18.25 -25.56 14.00
C ALA A 92 19.64 -25.73 14.63
N GLY A 93 20.40 -24.64 14.84
CA GLY A 93 21.70 -24.67 15.54
C GLY A 93 21.65 -25.10 17.00
N ILE A 94 20.47 -25.04 17.64
CA ILE A 94 20.25 -25.43 19.03
C ILE A 94 19.64 -26.83 19.14
N ASP A 95 19.04 -27.36 18.08
CA ASP A 95 18.37 -28.66 18.10
C ASP A 95 19.38 -29.82 18.11
N THR A 96 19.49 -30.48 19.26
CA THR A 96 20.35 -31.65 19.48
C THR A 96 19.90 -32.90 18.73
N ASN A 97 18.73 -32.89 18.08
CA ASN A 97 18.20 -34.04 17.34
C ASN A 97 18.72 -34.16 15.89
N ILE A 98 19.57 -33.22 15.43
CA ILE A 98 20.13 -33.26 14.07
C ILE A 98 21.14 -34.40 13.94
N GLY A 99 20.76 -35.46 13.24
CA GLY A 99 21.65 -36.58 12.88
C GLY A 99 21.26 -37.96 13.43
N PHE A 100 20.17 -38.09 14.19
CA PHE A 100 19.65 -39.40 14.59
C PHE A 100 18.87 -40.06 13.45
N ASP A 101 19.58 -40.77 12.57
CA ASP A 101 18.96 -41.62 11.56
C ASP A 101 18.44 -42.92 12.22
N PRO A 102 17.14 -43.26 12.15
CA PRO A 102 16.57 -44.42 12.86
C PRO A 102 17.13 -45.78 12.45
N LYS A 103 17.89 -45.84 11.35
CA LYS A 103 18.53 -47.05 10.82
C LYS A 103 19.96 -47.29 11.34
N ASP A 104 20.70 -46.24 11.71
CA ASP A 104 22.12 -46.34 12.06
C ASP A 104 22.51 -45.31 13.15
N PRO A 105 22.35 -45.64 14.45
CA PRO A 105 22.57 -44.70 15.56
C PRO A 105 24.02 -44.21 15.76
N TYR A 106 24.98 -44.80 15.04
CA TYR A 106 26.42 -44.54 15.17
C TYR A 106 27.04 -43.79 13.98
N ARG A 107 26.26 -43.46 12.95
CA ARG A 107 26.76 -42.67 11.81
C ARG A 107 26.89 -41.22 12.26
N THR A 108 28.12 -40.73 12.42
CA THR A 108 28.36 -39.29 12.61
C THR A 108 27.78 -38.53 11.41
N PRO A 109 26.82 -37.60 11.62
CA PRO A 109 26.19 -36.91 10.51
C PRO A 109 27.24 -36.03 9.83
N THR A 110 27.39 -36.17 8.52
CA THR A 110 28.35 -35.39 7.74
C THR A 110 27.97 -33.91 7.86
N ALA A 111 28.95 -33.01 7.99
CA ALA A 111 28.68 -31.56 8.06
C ALA A 111 27.80 -31.04 6.90
N LYS A 112 27.84 -31.71 5.72
CA LYS A 112 26.95 -31.44 4.57
C LYS A 112 25.52 -31.94 4.76
N GLU A 113 25.32 -33.06 5.43
CA GLU A 113 24.00 -33.62 5.78
C GLU A 113 23.33 -32.73 6.84
N VAL A 114 24.08 -32.36 7.90
CA VAL A 114 23.69 -31.36 8.92
C VAL A 114 23.27 -30.05 8.27
N LEU A 115 24.14 -29.42 7.47
CA LEU A 115 23.86 -28.13 6.85
C LEU A 115 22.64 -28.19 5.90
N LYS A 116 22.39 -29.33 5.27
CA LYS A 116 21.22 -29.53 4.39
C LYS A 116 19.92 -29.62 5.20
N ASP A 117 19.90 -30.34 6.32
CA ASP A 117 18.73 -30.40 7.21
C ASP A 117 18.46 -29.04 7.87
N MET A 118 19.49 -28.38 8.41
CA MET A 118 19.39 -27.01 8.93
C MET A 118 18.84 -26.03 7.87
N GLY A 119 19.33 -26.12 6.63
CA GLY A 119 18.85 -25.31 5.51
C GLY A 119 17.39 -25.60 5.13
N GLN A 120 16.98 -26.87 5.14
CA GLN A 120 15.59 -27.27 4.87
C GLN A 120 14.64 -26.76 5.96
N ARG A 121 15.01 -26.88 7.23
CA ARG A 121 14.26 -26.35 8.37
C ARG A 121 14.19 -24.82 8.31
N GLY A 122 15.33 -24.15 8.12
CA GLY A 122 15.40 -22.69 7.94
C GLY A 122 14.52 -22.18 6.80
N MET A 123 14.54 -22.86 5.65
CA MET A 123 13.66 -22.56 4.50
C MET A 123 12.17 -22.72 4.83
N SER A 124 11.80 -23.68 5.69
CA SER A 124 10.40 -23.84 6.13
C SER A 124 9.94 -22.69 7.02
N TYR A 125 10.77 -22.23 7.96
CA TYR A 125 10.49 -21.06 8.79
C TYR A 125 10.43 -19.79 7.94
N ALA A 126 11.41 -19.56 7.06
CA ALA A 126 11.43 -18.42 6.14
C ALA A 126 10.13 -18.29 5.34
N LYS A 127 9.64 -19.39 4.76
CA LYS A 127 8.35 -19.42 4.03
C LYS A 127 7.16 -19.08 4.92
N ASN A 128 7.09 -19.62 6.13
CA ASN A 128 5.99 -19.36 7.05
C ASN A 128 5.94 -17.88 7.49
N PHE A 129 7.08 -17.31 7.91
CA PHE A 129 7.17 -15.89 8.28
C PHE A 129 6.91 -14.95 7.10
N ALA A 130 7.38 -15.30 5.89
CA ALA A 130 7.08 -14.55 4.67
C ALA A 130 5.57 -14.48 4.38
N ILE A 131 4.86 -15.62 4.47
CA ILE A 131 3.41 -15.70 4.25
C ILE A 131 2.65 -14.88 5.32
N VAL A 132 3.04 -14.99 6.60
CA VAL A 132 2.41 -14.23 7.69
C VAL A 132 2.60 -12.73 7.49
N GLY A 133 3.84 -12.28 7.22
CA GLY A 133 4.15 -10.87 7.01
C GLY A 133 3.44 -10.27 5.79
N ALA A 134 3.42 -10.99 4.67
CA ALA A 134 2.70 -10.59 3.47
C ALA A 134 1.19 -10.45 3.70
N MET A 135 0.57 -11.43 4.37
CA MET A 135 -0.87 -11.41 4.68
C MET A 135 -1.22 -10.27 5.65
N PHE A 136 -0.41 -10.05 6.68
CA PHE A 136 -0.63 -8.98 7.64
C PHE A 136 -0.57 -7.60 6.96
N SER A 137 0.51 -7.31 6.24
CA SER A 137 0.71 -6.01 5.57
C SER A 137 -0.32 -5.76 4.44
N CYS A 138 -0.68 -6.79 3.68
CA CYS A 138 -1.72 -6.67 2.66
C CYS A 138 -3.09 -6.36 3.30
N THR A 139 -3.47 -7.11 4.34
CA THR A 139 -4.75 -6.91 5.04
C THR A 139 -4.83 -5.55 5.73
N GLU A 140 -3.75 -5.12 6.37
CA GLU A 140 -3.65 -3.82 7.03
C GLU A 140 -3.82 -2.67 6.03
N CYS A 141 -3.11 -2.70 4.91
CA CYS A 141 -3.26 -1.72 3.82
C CYS A 141 -4.67 -1.73 3.19
N LEU A 142 -5.32 -2.89 3.04
CA LEU A 142 -6.69 -2.97 2.54
C LEU A 142 -7.72 -2.40 3.54
N VAL A 143 -7.55 -2.66 4.84
CA VAL A 143 -8.39 -2.11 5.91
C VAL A 143 -8.19 -0.59 6.03
N GLU A 144 -6.96 -0.11 5.94
CA GLU A 144 -6.63 1.32 5.90
C GLU A 144 -7.29 1.99 4.68
N SER A 145 -7.12 1.41 3.49
CA SER A 145 -7.71 1.91 2.22
C SER A 145 -9.24 1.97 2.27
N TYR A 146 -9.89 0.99 2.92
CA TYR A 146 -11.35 0.97 3.08
C TYR A 146 -11.85 1.98 4.12
N ARG A 147 -11.10 2.21 5.22
CA ARG A 147 -11.50 3.11 6.31
C ARG A 147 -11.08 4.57 6.10
N GLY A 148 -10.06 4.83 5.27
CA GLY A 148 -9.47 6.16 5.07
C GLY A 148 -8.82 6.75 6.33
N LYS A 149 -8.39 5.92 7.28
CA LYS A 149 -7.83 6.33 8.59
C LYS A 149 -6.79 5.34 9.10
N SER A 150 -5.68 5.84 9.64
CA SER A 150 -4.54 5.08 10.20
C SER A 150 -4.58 4.98 11.74
N ASP A 151 -5.56 4.23 12.25
CA ASP A 151 -5.72 3.96 13.69
C ASP A 151 -5.08 2.62 14.11
N TRP A 152 -4.71 2.47 15.39
CA TRP A 152 -4.35 1.20 16.03
C TRP A 152 -5.35 0.05 15.75
N LYS A 153 -6.63 0.40 15.53
CA LYS A 153 -7.68 -0.55 15.16
C LYS A 153 -7.39 -1.28 13.85
N ASN A 154 -6.67 -0.67 12.90
CA ASN A 154 -6.28 -1.34 11.65
C ASN A 154 -5.37 -2.53 11.95
N SER A 155 -4.31 -2.29 12.74
CA SER A 155 -3.35 -3.30 13.20
C SER A 155 -4.02 -4.46 13.94
N VAL A 156 -4.98 -4.16 14.82
CA VAL A 156 -5.73 -5.20 15.57
C VAL A 156 -6.67 -6.00 14.67
N ILE A 157 -7.38 -5.35 13.75
CA ILE A 157 -8.30 -6.01 12.82
C ILE A 157 -7.53 -6.87 11.80
N SER A 158 -6.46 -6.33 11.20
CA SER A 158 -5.61 -7.08 10.26
C SER A 158 -4.89 -8.25 10.94
N GLY A 159 -4.46 -8.07 12.19
CA GLY A 159 -3.97 -9.14 13.06
C GLY A 159 -5.01 -10.25 13.24
N CYS A 160 -6.22 -9.92 13.71
CA CYS A 160 -7.30 -10.89 13.87
C CYS A 160 -7.62 -11.64 12.57
N ILE A 161 -7.77 -10.93 11.45
CA ILE A 161 -8.08 -11.53 10.15
C ILE A 161 -6.96 -12.48 9.71
N THR A 162 -5.70 -12.05 9.82
CA THR A 162 -4.53 -12.85 9.41
C THR A 162 -4.37 -14.11 10.28
N GLY A 163 -4.36 -13.93 11.61
CA GLY A 163 -4.25 -15.04 12.56
C GLY A 163 -5.46 -15.98 12.51
N GLY A 164 -6.66 -15.44 12.29
CA GLY A 164 -7.89 -16.19 12.10
C GLY A 164 -7.87 -17.03 10.82
N ALA A 165 -7.52 -16.44 9.68
CA ALA A 165 -7.47 -17.13 8.38
C ALA A 165 -6.40 -18.24 8.35
N ILE A 166 -5.26 -18.04 9.02
CA ILE A 166 -4.21 -19.06 9.15
C ILE A 166 -4.66 -20.16 10.12
N GLY A 167 -5.17 -19.78 11.31
CA GLY A 167 -5.63 -20.71 12.33
C GLY A 167 -6.84 -21.55 11.89
N PHE A 168 -7.73 -21.02 11.05
CA PHE A 168 -8.92 -21.73 10.55
C PHE A 168 -8.56 -22.98 9.74
N ARG A 169 -7.36 -23.04 9.13
CA ARG A 169 -6.84 -24.24 8.46
C ARG A 169 -6.66 -25.43 9.41
N ALA A 170 -6.46 -25.18 10.70
CA ALA A 170 -6.43 -26.17 11.77
C ALA A 170 -7.79 -26.32 12.50
N GLY A 171 -8.84 -25.67 12.00
CA GLY A 171 -10.22 -25.73 12.52
C GLY A 171 -10.70 -24.46 13.21
N VAL A 172 -12.02 -24.35 13.39
CA VAL A 172 -12.69 -23.14 13.88
C VAL A 172 -12.16 -22.65 15.23
N LYS A 173 -11.89 -23.58 16.18
CA LYS A 173 -11.33 -23.25 17.49
C LYS A 173 -9.93 -22.64 17.38
N ALA A 174 -9.08 -23.18 16.51
CA ALA A 174 -7.75 -22.65 16.25
C ALA A 174 -7.81 -21.29 15.53
N GLY A 175 -8.79 -21.07 14.64
CA GLY A 175 -9.07 -19.76 14.05
C GLY A 175 -9.48 -18.70 15.08
N ALA A 176 -10.36 -19.03 16.02
CA ALA A 176 -10.76 -18.11 17.09
C ALA A 176 -9.60 -17.71 18.01
N ILE A 177 -8.81 -18.69 18.45
CA ILE A 177 -7.59 -18.46 19.26
C ILE A 177 -6.54 -17.69 18.44
N GLY A 178 -6.37 -18.02 17.16
CA GLY A 178 -5.47 -17.34 16.23
C GLY A 178 -5.82 -15.87 16.03
N CYS A 179 -7.10 -15.54 15.85
CA CYS A 179 -7.57 -14.15 15.81
C CYS A 179 -7.22 -13.41 17.10
N GLY A 180 -7.58 -13.96 18.27
CA GLY A 180 -7.32 -13.33 19.57
C GLY A 180 -5.82 -13.11 19.83
N GLY A 181 -4.99 -14.11 19.55
CA GLY A 181 -3.54 -14.05 19.73
C GLY A 181 -2.86 -13.04 18.81
N PHE A 182 -3.18 -13.05 17.51
CA PHE A 182 -2.62 -12.06 16.59
C PHE A 182 -3.17 -10.65 16.83
N ALA A 183 -4.44 -10.49 17.19
CA ALA A 183 -5.01 -9.20 17.57
C ALA A 183 -4.28 -8.59 18.78
N ALA A 184 -4.03 -9.39 19.82
CA ALA A 184 -3.29 -8.96 21.01
C ALA A 184 -1.81 -8.65 20.69
N PHE A 185 -1.15 -9.49 19.88
CA PHE A 185 0.22 -9.24 19.43
C PHE A 185 0.33 -7.94 18.63
N SER A 186 -0.54 -7.74 17.63
CA SER A 186 -0.56 -6.51 16.84
C SER A 186 -0.90 -5.27 17.67
N ALA A 187 -1.78 -5.37 18.67
CA ALA A 187 -2.04 -4.29 19.62
C ALA A 187 -0.79 -3.93 20.45
N ALA A 188 -0.06 -4.93 20.95
CA ALA A 188 1.14 -4.73 21.75
C ALA A 188 2.29 -4.13 20.93
N ILE A 189 2.44 -4.53 19.66
CA ILE A 189 3.43 -3.96 18.74
C ILE A 189 3.06 -2.53 18.35
N ASP A 190 1.78 -2.23 18.06
CA ASP A 190 1.31 -0.87 17.76
C ASP A 190 1.50 0.07 18.95
N TYR A 191 1.32 -0.44 20.18
CA TYR A 191 1.61 0.28 21.42
C TYR A 191 3.12 0.49 21.68
N TYR A 192 3.98 -0.45 21.28
CA TYR A 192 5.43 -0.33 21.45
C TYR A 192 6.10 0.58 20.40
N LEU A 193 5.50 0.71 19.21
CA LEU A 193 6.05 1.49 18.09
C LEU A 193 5.42 2.89 17.94
N ARG A 194 4.47 3.26 18.80
CA ARG A 194 3.87 4.61 18.88
C ARG A 194 4.50 5.48 19.96
#